data_AF-A0A9E2Y252-F1
#
_entry.id   AF-A0A9E2Y252-F1
#
_cell.length_a   1.000
_cell.length_b   1.000
_cell.length_c   1.000
_cell.angle_alpha   90.00
_cell.angle_beta   90.00
_cell.angle_gamma   90.00
#
_symmetry.space_group_name_H-M   'P 1'
#
loop_
_entity.id
_entity.type
_entity.pdbx_description
1 polymer ?
#
loop_
_entity_poly.entity_id
_entity_poly.type
_entity_poly.pdbx_seq_one_letter_code
_entity_poly.pdbx_strand_id
1 'polypeptide(L)'
;MSAAWPLLEAGVAVTMIDAASETPLPSPPRGDVGCFRRDPSRWEVQFSRNFSALELAGDQSPKLTTPLGRQVLAGFATTMGLQVRDFLALGSLSRGGLSNIWGAVAAVYDDEDLADSPVRQADLRPSYAAVMQRIGVSGSPGADGLPVEEGPSLTAPAQRLLNAASRSSPRRGFVLERTTNAVLMSARSGREPCARCGMCLWGCQRHSIYASGLEVPQLCRFPHFRYLGGALVRRLLPHDKGHALEIGGKTVNMLLCAPRILLAAGTIATTALVLRRLGFTGSTRLLTNPASVMAFMMPALFAGPLPKQSFALGQLTYRLPLRDGGRATGVIYGADALPLAGIAARFPISRPAALRLARALAPSLLLAICYLPGRFSANTLRVADNGDQRQIIIEGTQTEETRGTLLAAGRRLARKMRHLGAFALPGSLTILQPGADAHYAGTLPMGGDGPTACAPTGELKACPGLYIADGAVLSSLPAKHCTLTIMANADRIARHLAARILSER
;
A
#
# COMPACT_ATOMS: atom_id res chain seq x y z
N MET A 1 -0.73 -9.63 11.22
CA MET A 1 -0.83 -10.91 10.50
C MET A 1 0.53 -11.54 10.23
N SER A 2 1.40 -10.96 9.38
CA SER A 2 2.68 -11.59 9.03
C SER A 2 3.59 -11.95 10.21
N ALA A 3 3.62 -11.14 11.28
CA ALA A 3 4.37 -11.47 12.49
C ALA A 3 3.76 -12.63 13.32
N ALA A 4 2.45 -12.89 13.22
CA ALA A 4 1.80 -13.92 14.03
C ALA A 4 2.19 -15.33 13.57
N TRP A 5 2.37 -15.54 12.27
CA TRP A 5 2.70 -16.85 11.69
C TRP A 5 3.94 -17.51 12.31
N PRO A 6 5.15 -16.93 12.24
CA PRO A 6 6.34 -17.59 12.78
C PRO A 6 6.31 -17.78 14.31
N LEU A 7 5.60 -16.91 15.05
CA LEU A 7 5.39 -17.10 16.50
C LEU A 7 4.52 -18.33 16.77
N LEU A 8 3.39 -18.44 16.07
CA LEU A 8 2.46 -19.56 16.23
C LEU A 8 3.05 -20.89 15.74
N GLU A 9 3.77 -20.88 14.61
CA GLU A 9 4.49 -22.04 14.07
C GLU A 9 5.56 -22.55 15.05
N ALA A 10 6.18 -21.65 15.82
CA ALA A 10 7.13 -21.98 16.88
C ALA A 10 6.46 -22.38 18.22
N GLY A 11 5.13 -22.47 18.29
CA GLY A 11 4.40 -22.84 19.51
C GLY A 11 4.30 -21.72 20.57
N VAL A 12 4.57 -20.47 20.20
CA VAL A 12 4.41 -19.31 21.08
C VAL A 12 2.96 -18.84 21.05
N ALA A 13 2.32 -18.75 22.22
CA ALA A 13 0.96 -18.24 22.33
C ALA A 13 0.88 -16.76 21.92
N VAL A 14 -0.10 -16.42 21.08
CA VAL A 14 -0.28 -15.06 20.54
C VAL A 14 -1.70 -14.58 20.79
N THR A 15 -1.82 -13.42 21.45
CA THR A 15 -3.08 -12.66 21.49
C THR A 15 -2.95 -11.48 20.53
N MET A 16 -3.75 -11.45 19.47
CA MET A 16 -3.80 -10.35 18.52
C MET A 16 -4.98 -9.43 18.83
N ILE A 17 -4.66 -8.16 19.09
CA ILE A 17 -5.63 -7.10 19.36
C ILE A 17 -5.80 -6.29 18.08
N ASP A 18 -7.04 -6.12 17.61
CA ASP A 18 -7.36 -5.39 16.39
C ASP A 18 -8.52 -4.41 16.65
N ALA A 19 -8.31 -3.15 16.27
CA ALA A 19 -9.34 -2.10 16.36
C ALA A 19 -10.50 -2.33 15.38
N ALA A 20 -10.33 -3.25 14.43
CA ALA A 20 -11.32 -3.59 13.42
C ALA A 20 -12.69 -3.95 14.02
N SER A 21 -13.72 -3.17 13.69
CA SER A 21 -15.09 -3.56 13.98
C SER A 21 -15.50 -4.76 13.12
N GLU A 22 -16.51 -5.50 13.57
CA GLU A 22 -17.12 -6.59 12.78
C GLU A 22 -18.03 -6.08 11.65
N THR A 23 -18.05 -4.77 11.38
CA THR A 23 -18.87 -4.21 10.30
C THR A 23 -18.41 -4.78 8.97
N PRO A 24 -19.27 -5.51 8.23
CA PRO A 24 -18.88 -6.12 6.97
C PRO A 24 -18.60 -5.04 5.93
N LEU A 25 -17.51 -5.22 5.17
CA LEU A 25 -17.21 -4.40 4.00
C LEU A 25 -18.21 -4.68 2.86
N PRO A 26 -18.43 -3.73 1.94
CA PRO A 26 -19.35 -3.94 0.83
C PRO A 26 -18.91 -5.12 -0.02
N SER A 27 -19.87 -5.94 -0.43
CA SER A 27 -19.58 -7.05 -1.34
C SER A 27 -19.13 -6.53 -2.70
N PRO A 28 -18.05 -7.07 -3.29
CA PRO A 28 -17.65 -6.71 -4.64
C PRO A 28 -18.74 -7.04 -5.66
N PRO A 29 -18.85 -6.28 -6.77
CA PRO A 29 -19.79 -6.57 -7.83
C PRO A 29 -19.54 -7.96 -8.45
N ARG A 30 -20.63 -8.64 -8.84
CA ARG A 30 -20.56 -9.93 -9.53
C ARG A 30 -20.31 -9.74 -11.03
N GLY A 31 -19.60 -10.70 -11.62
CA GLY A 31 -19.34 -10.73 -13.06
C GLY A 31 -18.10 -9.93 -13.49
N ASP A 32 -17.94 -9.76 -14.79
CA ASP A 32 -16.83 -9.02 -15.39
C ASP A 32 -17.20 -7.57 -15.76
N VAL A 33 -16.18 -6.78 -16.10
CA VAL A 33 -16.31 -5.37 -16.47
C VAL A 33 -17.21 -5.19 -17.70
N GLY A 34 -17.27 -6.19 -18.58
CA GLY A 34 -18.21 -6.21 -19.71
C GLY A 34 -19.66 -6.26 -19.23
N CYS A 35 -19.99 -7.18 -18.32
CA CYS A 35 -21.31 -7.27 -17.69
C CYS A 35 -21.64 -6.01 -16.90
N PHE A 36 -20.70 -5.53 -16.08
CA PHE A 36 -20.87 -4.32 -15.27
C PHE A 36 -21.21 -3.09 -16.13
N ARG A 37 -20.61 -2.95 -17.31
CA ARG A 37 -20.91 -1.84 -18.25
C ARG A 37 -22.28 -1.91 -18.90
N ARG A 38 -22.92 -3.08 -18.93
CA ARG A 38 -24.27 -3.26 -19.48
C ARG A 38 -25.34 -3.25 -18.40
N ASP A 39 -24.96 -3.48 -17.15
CA ASP A 39 -25.86 -3.43 -16.01
C ASP A 39 -26.48 -2.03 -15.86
N PRO A 40 -27.82 -1.90 -15.94
CA PRO A 40 -28.52 -0.64 -15.72
C PRO A 40 -28.43 -0.18 -14.26
N SER A 41 -28.24 -1.10 -13.30
CA SER A 41 -28.13 -0.82 -11.87
C SER A 41 -26.69 -0.53 -11.41
N ARG A 42 -25.72 -0.48 -12.32
CA ARG A 42 -24.30 -0.20 -11.98
C ARG A 42 -24.09 1.11 -11.22
N TRP A 43 -24.99 2.07 -11.37
CA TRP A 43 -24.92 3.36 -10.68
C TRP A 43 -24.92 3.18 -9.16
N GLU A 44 -25.59 2.14 -8.63
CA GLU A 44 -25.60 1.82 -7.20
C GLU A 44 -24.20 1.46 -6.69
N VAL A 45 -23.43 0.74 -7.51
CA VAL A 45 -22.04 0.37 -7.21
C VAL A 45 -21.09 1.55 -7.43
N GLN A 46 -21.32 2.35 -8.46
CA GLN A 46 -20.45 3.48 -8.80
C GLN A 46 -20.59 4.64 -7.83
N PHE A 47 -21.81 4.94 -7.37
CA PHE A 47 -22.13 6.15 -6.61
C PHE A 47 -22.72 5.88 -5.22
N SER A 48 -22.93 4.62 -4.85
CA SER A 48 -23.74 4.22 -3.68
C SER A 48 -25.22 4.61 -3.84
N ARG A 49 -26.13 3.85 -3.21
CA ARG A 49 -27.58 4.17 -3.21
C ARG A 49 -27.92 5.52 -2.60
N ASN A 50 -27.12 5.97 -1.63
CA ASN A 50 -27.26 7.28 -0.98
C ASN A 50 -26.39 8.36 -1.65
N PHE A 51 -25.84 8.11 -2.83
CA PHE A 51 -24.93 9.02 -3.55
C PHE A 51 -23.68 9.44 -2.76
N SER A 52 -23.35 8.71 -1.69
CA SER A 52 -22.15 9.01 -0.90
C SER A 52 -20.86 8.89 -1.71
N ALA A 53 -20.83 8.11 -2.80
CA ALA A 53 -19.68 8.01 -3.70
C ALA A 53 -19.77 8.94 -4.93
N LEU A 54 -20.68 9.91 -4.93
CA LEU A 54 -20.87 10.87 -6.02
C LEU A 54 -19.82 12.00 -6.06
N GLU A 55 -19.00 12.20 -5.01
CA GLU A 55 -17.93 13.19 -5.10
C GLU A 55 -16.99 12.79 -6.25
N LEU A 56 -17.04 13.59 -7.32
CA LEU A 56 -16.17 13.47 -8.46
C LEU A 56 -14.76 13.64 -7.93
N ALA A 57 -14.00 12.54 -7.94
CA ALA A 57 -12.64 12.48 -7.47
C ALA A 57 -11.87 13.71 -7.98
N GLY A 58 -11.36 14.53 -7.04
CA GLY A 58 -10.36 15.55 -7.36
C GLY A 58 -9.05 14.87 -7.78
N ASP A 59 -7.91 15.39 -7.32
CA ASP A 59 -6.59 14.80 -7.63
C ASP A 59 -6.29 13.47 -6.89
N GLN A 60 -7.32 12.79 -6.38
CA GLN A 60 -7.22 11.55 -5.62
C GLN A 60 -7.40 10.30 -6.50
N SER A 61 -6.87 9.17 -6.04
CA SER A 61 -7.05 7.88 -6.71
C SER A 61 -8.54 7.49 -6.79
N PRO A 62 -9.04 7.04 -7.95
CA PRO A 62 -10.43 6.57 -8.11
C PRO A 62 -10.82 5.45 -7.14
N LYS A 63 -9.82 4.73 -6.59
CA LYS A 63 -10.07 3.65 -5.65
C LYS A 63 -10.57 4.15 -4.30
N LEU A 64 -10.13 5.33 -3.87
CA LEU A 64 -10.50 5.93 -2.57
C LEU A 64 -11.96 6.41 -2.56
N THR A 65 -12.50 6.76 -3.72
CA THR A 65 -13.87 7.30 -3.84
C THR A 65 -14.94 6.22 -3.96
N THR A 66 -14.56 4.97 -4.24
CA THR A 66 -15.51 3.83 -4.30
C THR A 66 -16.19 3.59 -2.94
N PRO A 67 -17.37 2.93 -2.91
CA PRO A 67 -18.03 2.56 -1.65
C PRO A 67 -17.11 1.76 -0.70
N LEU A 68 -16.35 0.81 -1.26
CA LEU A 68 -15.34 0.05 -0.52
C LEU A 68 -14.24 0.95 0.04
N GLY A 69 -13.67 1.83 -0.80
CA GLY A 69 -12.66 2.82 -0.42
C GLY A 69 -13.08 3.68 0.76
N ARG A 70 -14.26 4.31 0.65
CA ARG A 70 -14.83 5.17 1.68
C ARG A 70 -15.05 4.41 2.99
N GLN A 71 -15.61 3.21 2.94
CA GLN A 71 -15.86 2.44 4.16
C GLN A 71 -14.56 1.97 4.83
N VAL A 72 -13.54 1.57 4.07
CA VAL A 72 -12.25 1.15 4.62
C VAL A 72 -11.52 2.30 5.31
N LEU A 73 -11.65 3.53 4.79
CA LEU A 73 -11.04 4.74 5.35
C LEU A 73 -11.88 5.41 6.45
N ALA A 74 -13.15 5.03 6.58
CA ALA A 74 -14.10 5.69 7.47
C ALA A 74 -13.65 5.63 8.95
N GLY A 75 -13.83 6.74 9.65
CA GLY A 75 -13.61 6.84 11.09
C GLY A 75 -12.15 6.91 11.53
N PHE A 76 -11.17 6.46 10.74
CA PHE A 76 -9.76 6.43 11.15
C PHE A 76 -9.24 7.79 11.63
N ALA A 77 -9.42 8.84 10.82
CA ALA A 77 -8.93 10.17 11.15
C ALA A 77 -9.53 10.72 12.45
N THR A 78 -10.85 10.57 12.61
CA THR A 78 -11.57 11.02 13.81
C THR A 78 -11.18 10.23 15.04
N THR A 79 -11.13 8.90 14.96
CA THR A 79 -10.78 8.02 16.08
C THR A 79 -9.34 8.22 16.53
N MET A 80 -8.42 8.51 15.60
CA MET A 80 -7.01 8.78 15.90
C MET A 80 -6.73 10.24 16.30
N GLY A 81 -7.72 11.13 16.23
CA GLY A 81 -7.54 12.55 16.52
C GLY A 81 -6.56 13.23 15.56
N LEU A 82 -6.62 12.89 14.25
CA LEU A 82 -5.69 13.44 13.27
C LEU A 82 -5.97 14.93 12.99
N GLN A 83 -4.90 15.73 13.04
CA GLN A 83 -4.85 17.10 12.56
C GLN A 83 -3.82 17.16 11.44
N VAL A 84 -4.26 17.53 10.24
CA VAL A 84 -3.44 17.37 9.02
C VAL A 84 -3.33 18.69 8.29
N ARG A 85 -2.11 19.08 7.90
CA ARG A 85 -1.81 20.26 7.08
C ARG A 85 -1.01 19.84 5.85
N ASP A 86 -1.49 20.22 4.66
CA ASP A 86 -0.81 19.98 3.37
C ASP A 86 -0.37 18.53 3.12
N PHE A 87 -1.12 17.58 3.71
CA PHE A 87 -0.85 16.15 3.65
C PHE A 87 -2.18 15.38 3.53
N LEU A 88 -2.16 14.23 2.84
CA LEU A 88 -3.29 13.31 2.76
C LEU A 88 -2.99 12.10 3.64
N ALA A 89 -3.59 12.05 4.84
CA ALA A 89 -3.42 10.96 5.79
C ALA A 89 -4.49 9.88 5.58
N LEU A 90 -4.05 8.68 5.18
CA LEU A 90 -4.91 7.53 4.93
C LEU A 90 -4.67 6.45 5.99
N GLY A 91 -5.73 5.91 6.55
CA GLY A 91 -5.63 4.77 7.46
C GLY A 91 -6.95 4.04 7.54
N SER A 92 -6.96 2.91 8.25
CA SER A 92 -8.13 2.05 8.28
C SER A 92 -8.27 1.38 9.64
N LEU A 93 -9.51 1.36 10.13
CA LEU A 93 -9.95 0.57 11.27
C LEU A 93 -10.84 -0.59 10.81
N SER A 94 -10.59 -1.13 9.62
CA SER A 94 -11.23 -2.35 9.12
C SER A 94 -10.28 -3.54 9.25
N ARG A 95 -10.81 -4.74 9.40
CA ARG A 95 -9.99 -5.96 9.47
C ARG A 95 -9.14 -6.09 8.20
N GLY A 96 -7.83 -6.21 8.37
CA GLY A 96 -6.86 -6.21 7.26
C GLY A 96 -6.37 -4.82 6.81
N GLY A 97 -6.90 -3.75 7.41
CA GLY A 97 -6.47 -2.37 7.19
C GLY A 97 -6.52 -1.93 5.73
N LEU A 98 -5.52 -1.16 5.31
CA LEU A 98 -5.43 -0.61 3.95
C LEU A 98 -5.21 -1.68 2.86
N SER A 99 -4.85 -2.93 3.21
CA SER A 99 -4.73 -4.02 2.23
C SER A 99 -6.07 -4.40 1.58
N ASN A 100 -7.20 -3.94 2.13
CA ASN A 100 -8.49 -4.07 1.45
C ASN A 100 -8.58 -3.22 0.18
N ILE A 101 -7.81 -2.13 0.10
CA ILE A 101 -7.87 -1.15 -1.00
C ILE A 101 -6.52 -0.76 -1.60
N TRP A 102 -5.43 -1.43 -1.25
CA TRP A 102 -4.10 -1.21 -1.85
C TRP A 102 -3.99 -1.63 -3.33
N GLY A 103 -2.93 -1.22 -4.02
CA GLY A 103 -2.66 -1.57 -5.42
C GLY A 103 -2.12 -3.00 -5.64
N ALA A 104 -1.85 -3.73 -4.55
CA ALA A 104 -1.26 -5.07 -4.53
C ALA A 104 0.12 -5.22 -5.19
N VAL A 105 0.82 -4.13 -5.54
CA VAL A 105 2.19 -4.21 -6.03
C VAL A 105 3.10 -4.76 -4.94
N ALA A 106 3.83 -5.83 -5.25
CA ALA A 106 4.65 -6.59 -4.33
C ALA A 106 6.11 -6.50 -4.77
N ALA A 107 6.75 -5.37 -4.47
CA ALA A 107 8.15 -5.12 -4.81
C ALA A 107 9.10 -5.70 -3.76
N VAL A 108 10.19 -6.32 -4.22
CA VAL A 108 11.28 -6.80 -3.38
C VAL A 108 12.37 -5.75 -3.33
N TYR A 109 12.90 -5.49 -2.13
CA TYR A 109 14.01 -4.57 -1.94
C TYR A 109 15.35 -5.32 -2.10
N ASP A 110 16.25 -4.72 -2.86
CA ASP A 110 17.63 -5.20 -3.04
C ASP A 110 18.59 -4.49 -2.05
N ASP A 111 19.87 -4.84 -2.06
CA ASP A 111 20.85 -4.21 -1.16
C ASP A 111 21.09 -2.73 -1.46
N GLU A 112 20.83 -2.25 -2.69
CA GLU A 112 20.89 -0.82 -3.03
C GLU A 112 19.74 -0.06 -2.34
N ASP A 113 18.53 -0.64 -2.33
CA ASP A 113 17.38 -0.08 -1.60
C ASP A 113 17.58 -0.08 -0.07
N LEU A 114 18.30 -1.08 0.44
CA LEU A 114 18.53 -1.31 1.88
C LEU A 114 19.84 -0.71 2.40
N ALA A 115 20.54 0.11 1.59
CA ALA A 115 21.87 0.64 1.94
C ALA A 115 21.90 1.40 3.29
N ASP A 116 20.82 2.10 3.64
CA ASP A 116 20.67 2.84 4.89
C ASP A 116 20.01 2.01 6.02
N SER A 117 19.83 0.70 5.81
CA SER A 117 19.22 -0.21 6.78
C SER A 117 20.29 -1.08 7.44
N PRO A 118 20.16 -1.40 8.75
CA PRO A 118 21.04 -2.38 9.39
C PRO A 118 20.72 -3.83 9.00
N VAL A 119 19.74 -4.05 8.11
CA VAL A 119 19.29 -5.37 7.65
C VAL A 119 19.57 -5.48 6.16
N ARG A 120 20.16 -6.60 5.72
CA ARG A 120 20.50 -6.85 4.32
C ARG A 120 19.41 -7.63 3.61
N GLN A 121 19.47 -7.68 2.28
CA GLN A 121 18.53 -8.48 1.49
C GLN A 121 18.55 -9.96 1.93
N ALA A 122 19.74 -10.49 2.22
CA ALA A 122 19.93 -11.88 2.63
C ALA A 122 19.17 -12.22 3.92
N ASP A 123 19.07 -11.28 4.86
CA ASP A 123 18.36 -11.46 6.13
C ASP A 123 16.84 -11.49 5.95
N LEU A 124 16.33 -10.77 4.94
CA LEU A 124 14.91 -10.71 4.61
C LEU A 124 14.47 -11.83 3.66
N ARG A 125 15.39 -12.40 2.88
CA ARG A 125 15.10 -13.37 1.82
C ARG A 125 14.26 -14.57 2.29
N PRO A 126 14.53 -15.23 3.43
CA PRO A 126 13.68 -16.33 3.90
C PRO A 126 12.24 -15.87 4.19
N SER A 127 12.11 -14.67 4.78
CA SER A 127 10.80 -14.07 5.09
C SER A 127 10.06 -13.59 3.84
N TYR A 128 10.77 -13.06 2.84
CA TYR A 128 10.16 -12.79 1.53
C TYR A 128 9.60 -14.09 0.93
N ALA A 129 10.39 -15.17 0.89
CA ALA A 129 9.93 -16.45 0.35
C ALA A 129 8.68 -16.97 1.07
N ALA A 130 8.71 -17.00 2.42
CA ALA A 130 7.59 -17.45 3.23
C ALA A 130 6.32 -16.59 3.01
N VAL A 131 6.47 -15.26 3.04
CA VAL A 131 5.35 -14.34 2.83
C VAL A 131 4.81 -14.45 1.40
N MET A 132 5.66 -14.45 0.38
CA MET A 132 5.22 -14.53 -1.02
C MET A 132 4.51 -15.86 -1.32
N GLN A 133 5.02 -16.97 -0.79
CA GLN A 133 4.35 -18.27 -0.87
C GLN A 133 3.00 -18.26 -0.15
N ARG A 134 2.87 -17.56 0.97
CA ARG A 134 1.60 -17.49 1.72
C ARG A 134 0.58 -16.59 1.01
N ILE A 135 0.96 -15.39 0.62
CA ILE A 135 0.05 -14.39 0.06
C ILE A 135 -0.28 -14.63 -1.42
N GLY A 136 0.54 -15.41 -2.13
CA GLY A 136 0.40 -15.61 -3.57
C GLY A 136 0.84 -14.38 -4.33
N VAL A 137 1.95 -14.49 -5.04
CA VAL A 137 2.55 -13.40 -5.80
C VAL A 137 2.73 -13.84 -7.25
N SER A 138 2.36 -12.97 -8.18
CA SER A 138 2.45 -13.23 -9.60
C SER A 138 2.98 -12.03 -10.37
N GLY A 139 3.71 -12.26 -11.47
CA GLY A 139 4.33 -11.20 -12.24
C GLY A 139 5.54 -11.65 -13.04
N SER A 140 6.59 -10.84 -13.04
CA SER A 140 7.91 -11.21 -13.57
C SER A 140 8.76 -11.80 -12.44
N PRO A 141 9.26 -13.04 -12.58
CA PRO A 141 10.24 -13.58 -11.63
C PRO A 141 11.49 -12.70 -11.60
N GLY A 142 11.98 -12.41 -10.39
CA GLY A 142 13.27 -11.75 -10.19
C GLY A 142 14.43 -12.72 -10.33
N ALA A 143 15.66 -12.19 -10.39
CA ALA A 143 16.88 -12.99 -10.32
C ALA A 143 17.14 -13.56 -8.90
N ASP A 144 16.34 -13.15 -7.92
CA ASP A 144 16.42 -13.59 -6.54
C ASP A 144 15.91 -15.02 -6.31
N GLY A 145 15.21 -15.65 -7.27
CA GLY A 145 14.66 -17.00 -7.10
C GLY A 145 13.51 -17.07 -6.09
N LEU A 146 12.85 -15.94 -5.78
CA LEU A 146 11.67 -15.90 -4.92
C LEU A 146 10.43 -16.49 -5.63
N PRO A 147 9.45 -17.05 -4.89
CA PRO A 147 8.31 -17.73 -5.48
C PRO A 147 7.35 -16.73 -6.13
N VAL A 148 7.38 -16.66 -7.47
CA VAL A 148 6.52 -15.80 -8.29
C VAL A 148 5.83 -16.66 -9.37
N GLU A 149 4.51 -16.67 -9.35
CA GLU A 149 3.67 -17.28 -10.38
C GLU A 149 3.63 -16.41 -11.66
N GLU A 150 3.24 -16.98 -12.79
CA GLU A 150 2.97 -16.20 -13.99
C GLU A 150 1.78 -15.25 -13.76
N GLY A 151 1.99 -13.95 -13.95
CA GLY A 151 0.96 -12.92 -13.74
C GLY A 151 -0.18 -12.93 -14.77
N PRO A 152 -1.33 -12.29 -14.48
CA PRO A 152 -2.44 -12.19 -15.41
C PRO A 152 -2.03 -11.48 -16.71
N SER A 153 -2.66 -11.83 -17.84
CA SER A 153 -2.38 -11.18 -19.13
C SER A 153 -2.48 -9.64 -19.05
N LEU A 154 -1.64 -8.94 -19.80
CA LEU A 154 -1.71 -7.49 -19.91
C LEU A 154 -2.85 -7.07 -20.84
N THR A 155 -3.35 -5.87 -20.60
CA THR A 155 -4.18 -5.09 -21.53
C THR A 155 -3.42 -4.83 -22.83
N ALA A 156 -4.14 -4.64 -23.93
CA ALA A 156 -3.56 -4.38 -25.24
C ALA A 156 -2.50 -3.25 -25.27
N PRO A 157 -2.72 -2.06 -24.69
CA PRO A 157 -1.70 -1.00 -24.72
C PRO A 157 -0.47 -1.36 -23.89
N ALA A 158 -0.63 -2.03 -22.74
CA ALA A 158 0.49 -2.47 -21.92
C ALA A 158 1.30 -3.57 -22.61
N GLN A 159 0.65 -4.56 -23.23
CA GLN A 159 1.33 -5.62 -23.97
C GLN A 159 2.13 -5.05 -25.15
N ARG A 160 1.55 -4.12 -25.92
CA ARG A 160 2.26 -3.46 -27.02
C ARG A 160 3.46 -2.66 -26.54
N LEU A 161 3.32 -1.94 -25.41
CA LEU A 161 4.42 -1.19 -24.81
C LEU A 161 5.57 -2.11 -24.39
N LEU A 162 5.25 -3.22 -23.72
CA LEU A 162 6.24 -4.22 -23.31
C LEU A 162 6.95 -4.82 -24.54
N ASN A 163 6.20 -5.25 -25.56
CA ASN A 163 6.76 -5.80 -26.80
C ASN A 163 7.65 -4.79 -27.55
N ALA A 164 7.31 -3.50 -27.50
CA ALA A 164 8.16 -2.45 -28.07
C ALA A 164 9.45 -2.28 -27.27
N ALA A 165 9.38 -2.32 -25.94
CA ALA A 165 10.54 -2.22 -25.07
C ALA A 165 11.51 -3.41 -25.25
N SER A 166 10.98 -4.64 -25.32
CA SER A 166 11.79 -5.86 -25.53
C SER A 166 12.53 -5.88 -26.87
N ARG A 167 12.01 -5.21 -27.90
CA ARG A 167 12.66 -5.09 -29.22
C ARG A 167 13.65 -3.94 -29.31
N SER A 168 13.57 -2.97 -28.38
CA SER A 168 14.49 -1.84 -28.36
C SER A 168 15.79 -2.22 -27.66
N SER A 169 16.94 -1.79 -28.18
CA SER A 169 18.23 -1.99 -27.49
C SER A 169 18.15 -1.44 -26.06
N PRO A 170 18.75 -2.10 -25.05
CA PRO A 170 18.70 -1.65 -23.66
C PRO A 170 19.21 -0.21 -23.56
N ARG A 171 18.29 0.76 -23.50
CA ARG A 171 18.66 2.17 -23.47
C ARG A 171 19.13 2.47 -22.05
N ARG A 172 20.41 2.79 -21.88
CA ARG A 172 21.09 3.12 -20.60
C ARG A 172 20.10 3.56 -19.50
N GLY A 173 19.83 2.64 -18.58
CA GLY A 173 19.13 2.86 -17.32
C GLY A 173 17.59 2.85 -17.32
N PHE A 174 16.90 2.71 -18.47
CA PHE A 174 15.43 2.53 -18.46
C PHE A 174 15.07 1.06 -18.57
N VAL A 175 14.42 0.53 -17.53
CA VAL A 175 13.91 -0.85 -17.49
C VAL A 175 12.40 -0.79 -17.47
N LEU A 176 11.74 -1.65 -18.25
CA LEU A 176 10.28 -1.83 -18.27
C LEU A 176 9.99 -3.32 -18.23
N GLU A 177 9.23 -3.77 -17.24
CA GLU A 177 8.94 -5.18 -16.99
C GLU A 177 7.50 -5.36 -16.48
N ARG A 178 7.03 -6.60 -16.37
CA ARG A 178 5.71 -6.87 -15.81
C ARG A 178 5.73 -6.57 -14.31
N THR A 179 4.67 -5.96 -13.81
CA THR A 179 4.56 -5.70 -12.37
C THR A 179 4.35 -7.01 -11.61
N THR A 180 5.10 -7.17 -10.53
CA THR A 180 4.86 -8.21 -9.53
C THR A 180 3.77 -7.75 -8.57
N ASN A 181 2.70 -8.56 -8.47
CA ASN A 181 1.50 -8.26 -7.70
C ASN A 181 1.18 -9.39 -6.72
N ALA A 182 0.67 -9.07 -5.54
CA ALA A 182 0.07 -10.01 -4.58
C ALA A 182 -1.32 -10.45 -5.06
N VAL A 183 -1.34 -11.10 -6.23
CA VAL A 183 -2.52 -11.60 -6.92
C VAL A 183 -2.30 -13.08 -7.21
N LEU A 184 -3.20 -13.89 -6.68
CA LEU A 184 -3.15 -15.34 -6.75
C LEU A 184 -3.59 -15.85 -8.14
N MET A 185 -2.80 -16.75 -8.72
CA MET A 185 -3.06 -17.33 -10.05
C MET A 185 -3.41 -18.82 -9.99
N SER A 186 -3.17 -19.46 -8.84
CA SER A 186 -3.55 -20.84 -8.53
C SER A 186 -4.30 -20.90 -7.20
N ALA A 187 -5.42 -21.63 -7.11
CA ALA A 187 -6.24 -21.69 -5.91
C ALA A 187 -5.44 -22.09 -4.65
N ARG A 188 -5.63 -21.38 -3.54
CA ARG A 188 -4.86 -21.58 -2.29
C ARG A 188 -5.55 -21.01 -1.07
N SER A 189 -5.57 -21.78 0.01
CA SER A 189 -6.07 -21.34 1.33
C SER A 189 -7.47 -20.69 1.29
N GLY A 190 -8.40 -21.30 0.53
CA GLY A 190 -9.77 -20.79 0.38
C GLY A 190 -9.92 -19.57 -0.54
N ARG A 191 -8.87 -19.20 -1.29
CA ARG A 191 -8.89 -18.14 -2.30
C ARG A 191 -8.83 -18.75 -3.70
N GLU A 192 -9.50 -18.12 -4.64
CA GLU A 192 -9.58 -18.56 -6.02
C GLU A 192 -8.59 -17.80 -6.92
N PRO A 193 -8.19 -18.38 -8.08
CA PRO A 193 -7.28 -17.71 -9.02
C PRO A 193 -7.89 -16.46 -9.65
N CYS A 194 -7.08 -15.52 -10.12
CA CYS A 194 -7.59 -14.31 -10.78
C CYS A 194 -8.36 -14.63 -12.07
N ALA A 195 -9.61 -14.16 -12.17
CA ALA A 195 -10.44 -14.33 -13.37
C ALA A 195 -10.28 -13.20 -14.40
N ARG A 196 -9.44 -12.18 -14.13
CA ARG A 196 -9.37 -10.94 -14.93
C ARG A 196 -10.75 -10.30 -15.15
N CYS A 197 -11.58 -10.25 -14.10
CA CYS A 197 -12.93 -9.68 -14.21
C CYS A 197 -12.94 -8.15 -14.39
N GLY A 198 -11.83 -7.44 -14.16
CA GLY A 198 -11.75 -5.98 -14.30
C GLY A 198 -12.38 -5.18 -13.16
N MET A 199 -12.89 -5.84 -12.11
CA MET A 199 -13.59 -5.19 -11.00
C MET A 199 -12.68 -4.79 -9.81
N CYS A 200 -11.36 -4.80 -9.99
CA CYS A 200 -10.37 -4.65 -8.91
C CYS A 200 -10.49 -3.35 -8.08
N LEU A 201 -11.10 -2.30 -8.64
CA LEU A 201 -11.36 -1.04 -7.93
C LEU A 201 -12.43 -1.19 -6.83
N TRP A 202 -13.39 -2.10 -7.01
CA TRP A 202 -14.53 -2.31 -6.11
C TRP A 202 -14.36 -3.54 -5.20
N GLY A 203 -13.16 -4.12 -5.18
CA GLY A 203 -12.83 -5.33 -4.42
C GLY A 203 -12.65 -6.57 -5.30
N CYS A 204 -12.43 -7.73 -4.66
CA CYS A 204 -12.20 -9.00 -5.34
C CYS A 204 -13.09 -10.10 -4.78
N GLN A 205 -14.16 -10.44 -5.50
CA GLN A 205 -15.11 -11.49 -5.08
C GLN A 205 -14.43 -12.85 -4.85
N ARG A 206 -13.40 -13.14 -5.66
CA ARG A 206 -12.62 -14.38 -5.65
C ARG A 206 -11.53 -14.42 -4.58
N HIS A 207 -11.33 -13.30 -3.88
CA HIS A 207 -10.21 -13.08 -2.96
C HIS A 207 -8.82 -13.36 -3.58
N SER A 208 -8.70 -13.24 -4.90
CA SER A 208 -7.44 -13.42 -5.63
C SER A 208 -6.45 -12.28 -5.35
N ILE A 209 -6.96 -11.05 -5.19
CA ILE A 209 -6.16 -9.92 -4.69
C ILE A 209 -6.01 -10.13 -3.18
N TYR A 210 -4.77 -10.24 -2.70
CA TYR A 210 -4.51 -10.46 -1.29
C TYR A 210 -4.97 -9.26 -0.44
N ALA A 211 -5.58 -9.56 0.70
CA ALA A 211 -5.80 -8.65 1.81
C ALA A 211 -5.47 -9.40 3.11
N SER A 212 -4.78 -8.75 4.04
CA SER A 212 -4.26 -9.41 5.26
C SER A 212 -5.38 -9.90 6.18
N GLY A 213 -6.57 -9.31 6.11
CA GLY A 213 -7.74 -9.79 6.85
C GLY A 213 -8.16 -11.22 6.49
N LEU A 214 -7.77 -11.71 5.30
CA LEU A 214 -8.05 -13.08 4.85
C LEU A 214 -7.26 -14.15 5.63
N GLU A 215 -6.24 -13.74 6.38
CA GLU A 215 -5.40 -14.66 7.16
C GLU A 215 -5.99 -15.00 8.52
N VAL A 216 -6.85 -14.13 9.07
CA VAL A 216 -7.40 -14.31 10.42
C VAL A 216 -8.07 -15.67 10.62
N PRO A 217 -8.94 -16.16 9.70
CA PRO A 217 -9.53 -17.48 9.85
C PRO A 217 -8.51 -18.64 9.85
N GLN A 218 -7.35 -18.45 9.22
CA GLN A 218 -6.27 -19.44 9.21
C GLN A 218 -5.50 -19.41 10.53
N LEU A 219 -5.21 -18.22 11.05
CA LEU A 219 -4.56 -18.03 12.34
C LEU A 219 -5.43 -18.57 13.49
N CYS A 220 -6.75 -18.43 13.42
CA CYS A 220 -7.70 -19.00 14.39
C CYS A 220 -7.72 -20.54 14.44
N ARG A 221 -7.04 -21.24 13.54
CA ARG A 221 -6.89 -22.70 13.59
C ARG A 221 -5.80 -23.13 14.57
N PHE A 222 -4.89 -22.24 14.96
CA PHE A 222 -3.89 -22.53 15.98
C PHE A 222 -4.54 -22.47 17.36
N PRO A 223 -4.41 -23.52 18.20
CA PRO A 223 -5.09 -23.59 19.50
C PRO A 223 -4.59 -22.51 20.48
N HIS A 224 -3.37 -22.03 20.29
CA HIS A 224 -2.71 -21.00 21.10
C HIS A 224 -2.79 -19.60 20.49
N PHE A 225 -3.70 -19.37 19.52
CA PHE A 225 -4.01 -18.06 18.99
C PHE A 225 -5.33 -17.52 19.53
N ARG A 226 -5.31 -16.28 20.03
CA ARG A 226 -6.51 -15.55 20.43
C ARG A 226 -6.64 -14.27 19.62
N TYR A 227 -7.79 -14.09 18.95
CA TYR A 227 -8.12 -12.86 18.25
C TYR A 227 -9.10 -12.01 19.06
N LEU A 228 -8.78 -10.75 19.28
CA LEU A 228 -9.63 -9.77 19.94
C LEU A 228 -9.90 -8.61 18.98
N GLY A 229 -11.00 -8.72 18.21
CA GLY A 229 -11.51 -7.67 17.33
C GLY A 229 -12.29 -6.60 18.09
N GLY A 230 -12.53 -5.45 17.44
CA GLY A 230 -13.26 -4.31 18.02
C GLY A 230 -12.56 -3.65 19.21
N ALA A 231 -11.26 -3.92 19.38
CA ALA A 231 -10.48 -3.56 20.55
C ALA A 231 -9.42 -2.53 20.18
N LEU A 232 -9.71 -1.25 20.45
CA LEU A 232 -8.78 -0.16 20.17
C LEU A 232 -7.81 0.03 21.34
N VAL A 233 -6.52 -0.17 21.10
CA VAL A 233 -5.47 0.21 22.05
C VAL A 233 -5.38 1.73 22.11
N ARG A 234 -5.63 2.32 23.28
CA ARG A 234 -5.58 3.77 23.53
C ARG A 234 -4.29 4.23 24.17
N ARG A 235 -3.68 3.39 25.01
CA ARG A 235 -2.40 3.68 25.68
C ARG A 235 -1.54 2.44 25.78
N LEU A 236 -0.24 2.71 25.78
CA LEU A 236 0.80 1.79 26.18
C LEU A 236 1.43 2.34 27.47
N LEU A 237 1.55 1.49 28.49
CA LEU A 237 1.95 1.87 29.85
C LEU A 237 3.07 0.94 30.37
N PRO A 238 3.93 1.42 31.29
CA PRO A 238 4.85 0.54 32.02
C PRO A 238 4.08 -0.44 32.91
N HIS A 239 4.65 -1.62 33.12
CA HIS A 239 4.15 -2.58 34.10
C HIS A 239 5.33 -3.39 34.67
N ASP A 240 5.25 -3.83 35.93
CA ASP A 240 6.36 -4.51 36.63
C ASP A 240 6.86 -5.76 35.89
N LYS A 241 5.94 -6.44 35.19
CA LYS A 241 6.21 -7.65 34.38
C LYS A 241 6.31 -7.37 32.87
N GLY A 242 6.65 -6.15 32.48
CA GLY A 242 6.83 -5.72 31.08
C GLY A 242 5.98 -4.50 30.73
N HIS A 243 4.88 -4.74 30.01
CA HIS A 243 4.07 -3.66 29.44
C HIS A 243 2.58 -3.90 29.67
N ALA A 244 1.82 -2.82 29.78
CA ALA A 244 0.37 -2.87 29.83
C ALA A 244 -0.27 -2.08 28.69
N LEU A 245 -1.37 -2.61 28.14
CA LEU A 245 -2.18 -2.02 27.09
C LEU A 245 -3.52 -1.62 27.66
N GLU A 246 -3.84 -0.32 27.61
CA GLU A 246 -5.19 0.15 27.88
C GLU A 246 -6.01 0.05 26.58
N ILE A 247 -7.03 -0.78 26.60
CA ILE A 247 -7.91 -1.05 25.47
C ILE A 247 -9.24 -0.38 25.74
N GLY A 248 -9.68 0.51 24.84
CA GLY A 248 -10.99 1.14 24.91
C GLY A 248 -11.92 0.57 23.85
N GLY A 249 -12.96 -0.14 24.28
CA GLY A 249 -14.09 -0.57 23.44
C GLY A 249 -15.34 0.28 23.65
N LYS A 250 -16.45 -0.08 22.97
CA LYS A 250 -17.78 0.54 23.18
C LYS A 250 -18.38 0.25 24.57
N THR A 251 -17.91 -0.79 25.27
CA THR A 251 -18.57 -1.32 26.47
C THR A 251 -17.64 -1.58 27.66
N VAL A 252 -16.33 -1.72 27.47
CA VAL A 252 -15.37 -1.99 28.57
C VAL A 252 -14.02 -1.34 28.25
N ASN A 253 -13.42 -0.69 29.25
CA ASN A 253 -11.99 -0.40 29.28
C ASN A 253 -11.29 -1.58 29.97
N MET A 254 -10.35 -2.22 29.28
CA MET A 254 -9.61 -3.37 29.80
C MET A 254 -8.12 -3.08 29.79
N LEU A 255 -7.43 -3.54 30.84
CA LEU A 255 -5.97 -3.53 30.90
C LEU A 255 -5.45 -4.94 30.59
N LEU A 256 -4.61 -5.09 29.56
CA LEU A 256 -3.91 -6.33 29.27
C LEU A 256 -2.41 -6.16 29.50
N CYS A 257 -1.83 -7.05 30.29
CA CYS A 257 -0.40 -7.04 30.57
C CYS A 257 0.32 -8.16 29.81
N ALA A 258 1.47 -7.84 29.24
CA ALA A 258 2.33 -8.81 28.56
C ALA A 258 3.81 -8.45 28.72
N PRO A 259 4.70 -9.45 28.87
CA PRO A 259 6.15 -9.20 28.93
C PRO A 259 6.70 -8.69 27.59
N ARG A 260 6.06 -9.09 26.48
CA ARG A 260 6.46 -8.76 25.12
C ARG A 260 5.25 -8.23 24.35
N ILE A 261 5.43 -7.12 23.64
CA ILE A 261 4.40 -6.52 22.77
C ILE A 261 5.01 -6.27 21.40
N LEU A 262 4.30 -6.65 20.35
CA LEU A 262 4.68 -6.37 18.96
C LEU A 262 3.64 -5.43 18.34
N LEU A 263 4.03 -4.18 18.10
CA LEU A 263 3.19 -3.14 17.52
C LEU A 263 3.18 -3.23 15.99
N ALA A 264 1.99 -3.39 15.43
CA ALA A 264 1.74 -3.42 14.00
C ALA A 264 0.42 -2.70 13.65
N ALA A 265 0.15 -1.57 14.32
CA ALA A 265 -1.08 -0.79 14.17
C ALA A 265 -1.06 0.13 12.92
N GLY A 266 -0.01 0.03 12.10
CA GLY A 266 0.27 0.95 11.01
C GLY A 266 1.08 2.14 11.49
N THR A 267 1.91 2.68 10.60
CA THR A 267 2.97 3.65 10.92
C THR A 267 2.47 4.81 11.78
N ILE A 268 1.36 5.44 11.43
CA ILE A 268 0.81 6.60 12.16
C ILE A 268 0.41 6.23 13.59
N ALA A 269 -0.42 5.18 13.75
CA ALA A 269 -0.95 4.80 15.06
C ALA A 269 0.14 4.21 15.98
N THR A 270 1.01 3.35 15.43
CA THR A 270 2.16 2.79 16.15
C THR A 270 3.10 3.90 16.63
N THR A 271 3.42 4.87 15.77
CA THR A 271 4.24 6.01 16.16
C THR A 271 3.60 6.78 17.31
N ALA A 272 2.31 7.11 17.20
CA ALA A 272 1.63 7.87 18.23
C ALA A 272 1.57 7.16 19.59
N LEU A 273 1.38 5.83 19.60
CA LEU A 273 1.44 5.02 20.83
C LEU A 273 2.84 5.07 21.46
N VAL A 274 3.89 4.94 20.65
CA VAL A 274 5.27 4.93 21.12
C VAL A 274 5.71 6.31 21.60
N LEU A 275 5.44 7.38 20.85
CA LEU A 275 5.82 8.74 21.26
C LEU A 275 5.17 9.11 22.60
N ARG A 276 3.89 8.77 22.80
CA ARG A 276 3.22 8.95 24.10
C ARG A 276 3.81 8.10 25.21
N ARG A 277 4.15 6.84 24.91
CA ARG A 277 4.80 5.93 25.88
C ARG A 277 6.13 6.48 26.38
N LEU A 278 6.87 7.15 25.51
CA LEU A 278 8.18 7.76 25.80
C LEU A 278 8.07 9.16 26.39
N GLY A 279 6.88 9.78 26.41
CA GLY A 279 6.74 11.20 26.76
C GLY A 279 7.45 12.13 25.76
N PHE A 280 7.62 11.69 24.51
CA PHE A 280 8.35 12.43 23.48
C PHE A 280 7.51 13.56 22.91
N THR A 281 7.95 14.81 23.09
CA THR A 281 7.23 16.02 22.66
C THR A 281 7.73 16.62 21.34
N GLY A 282 8.84 16.08 20.80
CA GLY A 282 9.39 16.50 19.51
C GLY A 282 8.58 16.00 18.31
N SER A 283 9.02 16.39 17.11
CA SER A 283 8.54 15.82 15.85
C SER A 283 9.46 14.71 15.34
N THR A 284 8.88 13.73 14.67
CA THR A 284 9.61 12.70 13.92
C THR A 284 9.35 12.88 12.42
N ARG A 285 10.32 12.48 11.60
CA ARG A 285 10.18 12.52 10.14
C ARG A 285 9.28 11.37 9.69
N LEU A 286 8.26 11.69 8.90
CA LEU A 286 7.36 10.69 8.30
C LEU A 286 7.73 10.54 6.82
N LEU A 287 8.36 9.42 6.47
CA LEU A 287 8.74 9.13 5.09
C LEU A 287 7.50 8.74 4.28
N THR A 288 7.40 9.33 3.10
CA THR A 288 6.47 8.96 2.02
C THR A 288 7.22 8.87 0.70
N ASN A 289 6.62 8.33 -0.36
CA ASN A 289 7.18 8.43 -1.70
C ASN A 289 6.50 9.59 -2.46
N PRO A 290 7.15 10.76 -2.63
CA PRO A 290 6.59 11.82 -3.46
C PRO A 290 6.32 11.31 -4.88
N ALA A 291 5.15 11.63 -5.41
CA ALA A 291 4.64 10.99 -6.61
C ALA A 291 4.05 11.97 -7.63
N SER A 292 4.10 11.57 -8.90
CA SER A 292 3.39 12.22 -9.99
C SER A 292 2.69 11.20 -10.87
N VAL A 293 1.59 11.61 -11.51
CA VAL A 293 0.85 10.79 -12.46
C VAL A 293 0.89 11.45 -13.83
N MET A 294 0.96 10.64 -14.89
CA MET A 294 0.93 11.10 -16.27
C MET A 294 0.14 10.14 -17.14
N ALA A 295 -0.70 10.69 -18.01
CA ALA A 295 -1.48 9.89 -18.96
C ALA A 295 -0.77 9.79 -20.32
N PHE A 296 -0.87 8.61 -20.92
CA PHE A 296 -0.33 8.29 -22.24
C PHE A 296 -1.42 7.71 -23.12
N MET A 297 -1.38 8.01 -24.41
CA MET A 297 -2.24 7.42 -25.43
C MET A 297 -1.38 6.60 -26.40
N MET A 298 -1.86 5.42 -26.79
CA MET A 298 -1.32 4.63 -27.88
C MET A 298 -2.21 4.76 -29.13
N PRO A 299 -1.86 5.61 -30.11
CA PRO A 299 -2.75 5.95 -31.23
C PRO A 299 -3.29 4.74 -31.99
N ALA A 300 -2.47 3.69 -32.15
CA ALA A 300 -2.81 2.47 -32.85
C ALA A 300 -3.90 1.60 -32.15
N LEU A 301 -4.46 2.04 -31.03
CA LEU A 301 -5.56 1.40 -30.30
C LEU A 301 -6.76 2.36 -30.09
N PHE A 302 -6.69 3.58 -30.62
CA PHE A 302 -7.76 4.56 -30.48
C PHE A 302 -9.07 4.03 -31.08
N ALA A 303 -10.19 4.31 -30.40
CA ALA A 303 -11.53 3.84 -30.75
C ALA A 303 -11.66 2.31 -30.88
N GLY A 304 -10.71 1.55 -30.31
CA GLY A 304 -10.80 0.10 -30.23
C GLY A 304 -11.98 -0.39 -29.37
N PRO A 305 -12.33 -1.68 -29.45
CA PRO A 305 -13.37 -2.23 -28.60
C PRO A 305 -12.92 -2.23 -27.13
N LEU A 306 -13.85 -1.88 -26.24
CA LEU A 306 -13.64 -2.06 -24.81
C LEU A 306 -13.63 -3.55 -24.47
N PRO A 307 -12.70 -4.03 -23.62
CA PRO A 307 -12.59 -5.44 -23.32
C PRO A 307 -13.75 -5.92 -22.44
N LYS A 308 -14.10 -7.20 -22.59
CA LYS A 308 -15.05 -7.89 -21.69
C LYS A 308 -14.40 -8.27 -20.35
N GLN A 309 -13.10 -8.54 -20.36
CA GLN A 309 -12.29 -8.92 -19.21
C GLN A 309 -11.02 -8.07 -19.16
N SER A 310 -10.57 -7.68 -17.96
CA SER A 310 -9.35 -6.89 -17.78
C SER A 310 -8.72 -7.15 -16.41
N PHE A 311 -7.46 -6.79 -16.25
CA PHE A 311 -6.79 -6.71 -14.97
C PHE A 311 -6.46 -5.24 -14.69
N ALA A 312 -7.14 -4.66 -13.70
CA ALA A 312 -7.17 -3.20 -13.50
C ALA A 312 -6.07 -2.68 -12.55
N LEU A 313 -5.22 -3.55 -11.98
CA LEU A 313 -4.11 -3.13 -11.12
C LEU A 313 -2.83 -2.86 -11.93
N GLY A 314 -1.69 -2.72 -11.26
CA GLY A 314 -0.41 -2.42 -11.88
C GLY A 314 -0.01 -3.50 -12.88
N GLN A 315 0.21 -3.09 -14.12
CA GLN A 315 0.50 -4.01 -15.22
C GLN A 315 2.00 -4.06 -15.55
N LEU A 316 2.63 -2.89 -15.64
CA LEU A 316 4.05 -2.78 -15.92
C LEU A 316 4.73 -1.89 -14.89
N THR A 317 5.94 -2.28 -14.49
CA THR A 317 6.80 -1.47 -13.64
C THR A 317 7.94 -0.93 -14.49
N TYR A 318 8.35 0.31 -14.24
CA TYR A 318 9.53 0.88 -14.88
C TYR A 318 10.50 1.49 -13.88
N ARG A 319 11.79 1.51 -14.24
CA ARG A 319 12.84 2.23 -13.52
C ARG A 319 13.42 3.34 -14.40
N LEU A 320 13.66 4.49 -13.78
CA LEU A 320 14.14 5.70 -14.43
C LEU A 320 15.28 6.29 -13.60
N PRO A 321 16.48 6.52 -14.17
CA PRO A 321 17.56 7.12 -13.42
C PRO A 321 17.28 8.61 -13.25
N LEU A 322 17.62 9.12 -12.07
CA LEU A 322 17.55 10.53 -11.70
C LEU A 322 18.89 11.21 -12.01
N ARG A 323 18.94 12.53 -11.79
CA ARG A 323 20.16 13.32 -12.06
C ARG A 323 21.21 13.18 -10.94
N ASP A 324 20.75 12.92 -9.73
CA ASP A 324 21.56 12.75 -8.51
C ASP A 324 22.18 11.35 -8.37
N GLY A 325 22.14 10.53 -9.43
CA GLY A 325 22.57 9.12 -9.39
C GLY A 325 21.53 8.16 -8.81
N GLY A 326 20.46 8.65 -8.19
CA GLY A 326 19.35 7.84 -7.70
C GLY A 326 18.44 7.32 -8.81
N ARG A 327 17.35 6.66 -8.40
CA ARG A 327 16.35 6.11 -9.32
C ARG A 327 14.94 6.44 -8.84
N ALA A 328 14.08 6.75 -9.80
CA ALA A 328 12.63 6.71 -9.63
C ALA A 328 12.11 5.39 -10.19
N THR A 329 11.03 4.89 -9.61
CA THR A 329 10.29 3.75 -10.14
C THR A 329 8.87 4.19 -10.42
N GLY A 330 8.18 3.51 -11.32
CA GLY A 330 6.77 3.75 -11.51
C GLY A 330 6.01 2.52 -11.93
N VAL A 331 4.69 2.66 -11.90
CA VAL A 331 3.74 1.61 -12.26
C VAL A 331 2.79 2.15 -13.32
N ILE A 332 2.54 1.35 -14.33
CA ILE A 332 1.68 1.65 -15.46
C ILE A 332 0.42 0.81 -15.35
N TYR A 333 -0.72 1.49 -15.42
CA TYR A 333 -2.06 0.94 -15.40
C TYR A 333 -2.71 1.13 -16.77
N GLY A 334 -3.65 0.24 -17.10
CA GLY A 334 -4.53 0.41 -18.25
C GLY A 334 -5.76 1.20 -17.82
N ALA A 335 -6.30 2.05 -18.69
CA ALA A 335 -7.54 2.77 -18.38
C ALA A 335 -8.81 1.99 -18.77
N ASP A 336 -8.66 0.81 -19.35
CA ASP A 336 -9.72 0.02 -19.96
C ASP A 336 -10.68 -0.65 -18.98
N ALA A 337 -10.46 -0.50 -17.67
CA ALA A 337 -11.36 -0.90 -16.59
C ALA A 337 -11.72 0.27 -15.65
N LEU A 338 -11.22 1.48 -15.92
CA LEU A 338 -11.51 2.66 -15.10
C LEU A 338 -12.91 3.22 -15.39
N PRO A 339 -13.54 3.88 -14.40
CA PRO A 339 -14.78 4.61 -14.63
C PRO A 339 -14.58 5.72 -15.67
N LEU A 340 -15.34 5.65 -16.78
CA LEU A 340 -15.25 6.64 -17.86
C LEU A 340 -15.60 8.06 -17.41
N ALA A 341 -16.43 8.20 -16.37
CA ALA A 341 -16.83 9.50 -15.83
C ALA A 341 -15.63 10.32 -15.34
N GLY A 342 -14.65 9.69 -14.67
CA GLY A 342 -13.44 10.38 -14.19
C GLY A 342 -12.53 10.84 -15.33
N ILE A 343 -12.49 10.08 -16.43
CA ILE A 343 -11.77 10.47 -17.64
C ILE A 343 -12.51 11.63 -18.33
N ALA A 344 -13.83 11.50 -18.48
CA ALA A 344 -14.68 12.49 -19.14
C ALA A 344 -14.65 13.85 -18.44
N ALA A 345 -14.61 13.86 -17.09
CA ALA A 345 -14.56 15.07 -16.29
C ALA A 345 -13.34 15.98 -16.55
N ARG A 346 -12.30 15.46 -17.23
CA ARG A 346 -11.08 16.22 -17.56
C ARG A 346 -11.16 16.95 -18.90
N PHE A 347 -12.20 16.74 -19.70
CA PHE A 347 -12.33 17.41 -21.00
C PHE A 347 -13.16 18.70 -20.88
N PRO A 348 -12.71 19.82 -21.46
CA PRO A 348 -13.44 21.09 -21.45
C PRO A 348 -14.53 21.13 -22.54
N ILE A 349 -15.35 20.07 -22.64
CA ILE A 349 -16.44 19.93 -23.61
C ILE A 349 -17.71 19.43 -22.93
N SER A 350 -18.84 19.40 -23.66
CA SER A 350 -20.10 18.93 -23.10
C SER A 350 -20.00 17.49 -22.58
N ARG A 351 -20.68 17.18 -21.47
CA ARG A 351 -20.62 15.86 -20.82
C ARG A 351 -20.92 14.69 -21.79
N PRO A 352 -21.94 14.75 -22.66
CA PRO A 352 -22.18 13.68 -23.64
C PRO A 352 -21.01 13.48 -24.61
N ALA A 353 -20.42 14.57 -25.11
CA ALA A 353 -19.26 14.50 -25.99
C ALA A 353 -18.02 13.97 -25.26
N ALA A 354 -17.78 14.43 -24.03
CA ALA A 354 -16.69 13.97 -23.17
C ALA A 354 -16.78 12.47 -22.87
N LEU A 355 -17.98 11.94 -22.62
CA LEU A 355 -18.20 10.51 -22.40
C LEU A 355 -17.95 9.67 -23.66
N ARG A 356 -18.38 10.15 -24.84
CA ARG A 356 -18.09 9.49 -26.12
C ARG A 356 -16.59 9.47 -26.39
N LEU A 357 -15.90 10.58 -26.17
CA LEU A 357 -14.46 10.69 -26.32
C LEU A 357 -13.71 9.80 -25.32
N ALA A 358 -14.10 9.82 -24.03
CA ALA A 358 -13.54 8.95 -23.00
C ALA A 358 -13.68 7.47 -23.36
N ARG A 359 -14.84 7.06 -23.92
CA ARG A 359 -15.06 5.69 -24.40
C ARG A 359 -14.14 5.32 -25.55
N ALA A 360 -13.91 6.22 -26.51
CA ALA A 360 -13.01 6.00 -27.63
C ALA A 360 -11.53 5.97 -27.20
N LEU A 361 -11.17 6.73 -26.17
CA LEU A 361 -9.82 6.81 -25.63
C LEU A 361 -9.46 5.64 -24.72
N ALA A 362 -10.37 5.20 -23.85
CA ALA A 362 -10.06 4.22 -22.79
C ALA A 362 -9.27 2.97 -23.23
N PRO A 363 -9.52 2.33 -24.39
CA PRO A 363 -8.73 1.19 -24.87
C PRO A 363 -7.26 1.50 -25.19
N SER A 364 -6.93 2.77 -25.49
CA SER A 364 -5.59 3.21 -25.86
C SER A 364 -4.82 3.90 -24.73
N LEU A 365 -5.48 4.15 -23.60
CA LEU A 365 -4.91 4.92 -22.51
C LEU A 365 -4.10 4.06 -21.53
N LEU A 366 -2.94 4.60 -21.16
CA LEU A 366 -2.09 4.14 -20.07
C LEU A 366 -1.95 5.26 -19.04
N LEU A 367 -2.03 4.93 -17.76
CA LEU A 367 -1.73 5.85 -16.67
C LEU A 367 -0.45 5.40 -15.99
N ALA A 368 0.58 6.25 -16.00
CA ALA A 368 1.84 5.98 -15.33
C ALA A 368 1.93 6.80 -14.05
N ILE A 369 2.18 6.15 -12.93
CA ILE A 369 2.54 6.81 -11.66
C ILE A 369 4.05 6.69 -11.49
N CYS A 370 4.71 7.79 -11.18
CA CYS A 370 6.14 7.87 -10.87
C CYS A 370 6.31 8.16 -9.38
N TYR A 371 7.19 7.41 -8.71
CA TYR A 371 7.54 7.57 -7.31
C TYR A 371 9.01 7.96 -7.18
N LEU A 372 9.29 8.94 -6.32
CA LEU A 372 10.64 9.26 -5.87
C LEU A 372 10.96 8.55 -4.55
N PRO A 373 12.25 8.32 -4.24
CA PRO A 373 12.66 7.83 -2.92
C PRO A 373 12.21 8.75 -1.80
N GLY A 374 11.96 8.20 -0.61
CA GLY A 374 11.42 8.94 0.52
C GLY A 374 12.35 10.00 1.10
N ARG A 375 13.63 10.02 0.73
CA ARG A 375 14.53 11.16 1.04
C ARG A 375 14.03 12.50 0.49
N PHE A 376 13.23 12.47 -0.58
CA PHE A 376 12.58 13.66 -1.16
C PHE A 376 11.30 14.07 -0.39
N SER A 377 10.81 13.26 0.55
CA SER A 377 9.67 13.66 1.37
C SER A 377 10.10 14.53 2.54
N ALA A 378 9.34 15.59 2.82
CA ALA A 378 9.58 16.52 3.92
C ALA A 378 8.32 16.64 4.78
N ASN A 379 7.92 15.51 5.39
CA ASN A 379 6.76 15.45 6.28
C ASN A 379 7.18 15.21 7.72
N THR A 380 6.41 15.73 8.65
CA THR A 380 6.60 15.52 10.08
C THR A 380 5.35 14.95 10.74
N LEU A 381 5.56 14.19 11.81
CA LEU A 381 4.51 13.70 12.69
C LEU A 381 4.89 14.03 14.13
N ARG A 382 3.97 14.58 14.90
CA ARG A 382 4.09 14.73 16.36
C ARG A 382 2.79 14.38 17.06
N VAL A 383 2.88 14.13 18.36
CA VAL A 383 1.71 13.97 19.23
C VAL A 383 1.55 15.21 20.09
N ALA A 384 0.31 15.61 20.36
CA ALA A 384 -0.01 16.67 21.30
C ALA A 384 -1.18 16.21 22.17
N ASP A 385 -1.00 16.29 23.48
CA ASP A 385 -2.01 15.88 24.45
C ASP A 385 -2.39 17.11 25.29
N ASN A 386 -3.58 17.65 25.03
CA ASN A 386 -4.14 18.83 25.72
C ASN A 386 -5.31 18.37 26.60
N GLY A 387 -5.03 18.05 27.87
CA GLY A 387 -6.04 17.49 28.78
C GLY A 387 -6.58 16.15 28.24
N ASP A 388 -7.89 16.06 28.01
CA ASP A 388 -8.54 14.87 27.46
C ASP A 388 -8.41 14.73 25.93
N GLN A 389 -7.94 15.78 25.22
CA GLN A 389 -7.79 15.75 23.78
C GLN A 389 -6.39 15.25 23.37
N ARG A 390 -6.36 14.02 22.84
CA ARG A 390 -5.16 13.41 22.27
C ARG A 390 -5.15 13.59 20.76
N GLN A 391 -4.19 14.34 20.25
CA GLN A 391 -4.09 14.68 18.84
C GLN A 391 -2.82 14.10 18.23
N ILE A 392 -2.89 13.75 16.94
CA ILE A 392 -1.74 13.42 16.11
C ILE A 392 -1.68 14.48 15.03
N ILE A 393 -0.58 15.24 14.99
CA ILE A 393 -0.41 16.35 14.05
C ILE A 393 0.55 15.88 12.96
N ILE A 394 0.11 15.97 11.70
CA ILE A 394 0.91 15.64 10.51
C ILE A 394 0.97 16.86 9.60
N GLU A 395 2.18 17.26 9.25
CA GLU A 395 2.44 18.39 8.35
C GLU A 395 3.26 17.89 7.15
N GLY A 396 2.76 18.14 5.94
CA GLY A 396 3.43 17.78 4.69
C GLY A 396 4.02 19.00 4.01
N THR A 397 5.25 18.88 3.49
CA THR A 397 5.86 19.93 2.65
C THR A 397 6.29 19.35 1.31
N GLN A 398 5.85 19.97 0.23
CA GLN A 398 6.31 19.65 -1.12
C GLN A 398 7.42 20.64 -1.53
N THR A 399 8.69 20.24 -1.36
CA THR A 399 9.83 21.12 -1.66
C THR A 399 9.97 21.42 -3.16
N GLU A 400 10.58 22.56 -3.49
CA GLU A 400 10.86 22.95 -4.88
C GLU A 400 11.76 21.92 -5.58
N GLU A 401 12.75 21.38 -4.87
CA GLU A 401 13.62 20.30 -5.37
C GLU A 401 12.80 19.06 -5.78
N THR A 402 11.89 18.61 -4.90
CA THR A 402 11.04 17.45 -5.16
C THR A 402 10.12 17.71 -6.34
N ARG A 403 9.51 18.89 -6.40
CA ARG A 403 8.67 19.32 -7.53
C ARG A 403 9.47 19.33 -8.83
N GLY A 404 10.66 19.92 -8.85
CA GLY A 404 11.55 19.96 -10.00
C GLY A 404 11.96 18.56 -10.48
N THR A 405 12.26 17.67 -9.54
CA THR A 405 12.65 16.29 -9.81
C THR A 405 11.49 15.47 -10.40
N LEU A 406 10.27 15.62 -9.87
CA LEU A 406 9.07 14.97 -10.42
C LEU A 406 8.76 15.44 -11.84
N LEU A 407 8.89 16.75 -12.11
CA LEU A 407 8.68 17.30 -13.46
C LEU A 407 9.75 16.80 -14.45
N ALA A 408 11.02 16.75 -14.02
CA ALA A 408 12.11 16.23 -14.83
C ALA A 408 11.93 14.73 -15.14
N ALA A 409 11.51 13.94 -14.13
CA ALA A 409 11.19 12.53 -14.30
C ALA A 409 10.04 12.32 -15.29
N GLY A 410 8.95 13.08 -15.17
CA GLY A 410 7.82 13.06 -16.10
C GLY A 410 8.22 13.37 -17.54
N ARG A 411 9.03 14.43 -17.77
CA ARG A 411 9.55 14.77 -19.11
C ARG A 411 10.45 13.68 -19.68
N ARG A 412 11.24 13.01 -18.84
CA ARG A 412 12.12 11.92 -19.27
C ARG A 412 11.31 10.66 -19.60
N LEU A 413 10.31 10.33 -18.79
CA LEU A 413 9.35 9.26 -19.07
C LEU A 413 8.62 9.52 -20.39
N ALA A 414 8.12 10.74 -20.61
CA ALA A 414 7.42 11.11 -21.84
C ALA A 414 8.25 10.85 -23.10
N ARG A 415 9.55 11.18 -23.07
CA ARG A 415 10.47 10.88 -24.17
C ARG A 415 10.63 9.37 -24.37
N LYS A 416 10.83 8.60 -23.29
CA LYS A 416 11.00 7.14 -23.37
C LYS A 416 9.75 6.46 -23.93
N MET A 417 8.57 6.79 -23.40
CA MET A 417 7.29 6.25 -23.83
C MET A 417 6.99 6.56 -25.30
N ARG A 418 7.33 7.77 -25.79
CA ARG A 418 7.17 8.15 -27.20
C ARG A 418 7.90 7.19 -28.15
N HIS A 419 9.12 6.81 -27.81
CA HIS A 419 9.88 5.85 -28.62
C HIS A 419 9.31 4.43 -28.60
N LEU A 420 8.44 4.12 -27.64
CA LEU A 420 7.72 2.86 -27.53
C LEU A 420 6.30 2.94 -28.15
N GLY A 421 5.98 4.04 -28.83
CA GLY A 421 4.68 4.25 -29.50
C GLY A 421 3.57 4.77 -28.58
N ALA A 422 3.89 5.23 -27.37
CA ALA A 422 2.95 5.81 -26.42
C ALA A 422 3.21 7.30 -26.20
N PHE A 423 2.22 8.14 -26.51
CA PHE A 423 2.35 9.60 -26.49
C PHE A 423 1.73 10.19 -25.23
N ALA A 424 2.51 11.00 -24.52
CA ALA A 424 2.02 11.76 -23.37
C ALA A 424 0.84 12.66 -23.78
N LEU A 425 -0.24 12.63 -23.00
CA LEU A 425 -1.34 13.59 -23.16
C LEU A 425 -0.91 14.96 -22.61
N PRO A 426 -1.01 16.04 -23.39
CA PRO A 426 -0.69 17.39 -22.93
C PRO A 426 -1.47 17.76 -21.67
N GLY A 427 -0.81 18.43 -20.71
CA GLY A 427 -1.43 18.85 -19.45
C GLY A 427 -1.77 17.74 -18.46
N SER A 428 -1.49 16.47 -18.77
CA SER A 428 -1.85 15.34 -17.89
C SER A 428 -0.86 15.03 -16.78
N LEU A 429 0.29 15.72 -16.72
CA LEU A 429 1.29 15.53 -15.67
C LEU A 429 0.85 16.26 -14.40
N THR A 430 0.41 15.50 -13.41
CA THR A 430 -0.05 16.02 -12.12
C THR A 430 0.87 15.53 -11.00
N ILE A 431 1.30 16.43 -10.12
CA ILE A 431 2.03 16.07 -8.89
C ILE A 431 0.99 15.78 -7.81
N LEU A 432 1.15 14.65 -7.14
CA LEU A 432 0.24 14.25 -6.07
C LEU A 432 0.60 14.98 -4.78
N GLN A 433 -0.42 15.25 -3.96
CA GLN A 433 -0.24 15.81 -2.62
C GLN A 433 0.62 14.86 -1.75
N PRO A 434 1.47 15.39 -0.85
CA PRO A 434 2.15 14.57 0.14
C PRO A 434 1.21 13.59 0.86
N GLY A 435 1.62 12.33 0.99
CA GLY A 435 0.85 11.27 1.64
C GLY A 435 -0.14 10.52 0.75
N ALA A 436 -0.41 10.99 -0.47
CA ALA A 436 -1.35 10.34 -1.39
C ALA A 436 -0.87 8.97 -1.93
N ASP A 437 0.41 8.67 -1.81
CA ASP A 437 1.01 7.37 -2.10
C ASP A 437 0.69 6.31 -1.03
N ALA A 438 0.31 6.73 0.18
CA ALA A 438 0.05 5.87 1.34
C ALA A 438 1.24 4.98 1.78
N HIS A 439 2.48 5.30 1.38
CA HIS A 439 3.66 4.55 1.81
C HIS A 439 4.31 5.20 3.04
N TYR A 440 3.76 4.94 4.22
CA TYR A 440 4.24 5.56 5.46
C TYR A 440 5.35 4.74 6.12
N ALA A 441 6.51 5.36 6.35
CA ALA A 441 7.65 4.70 6.99
C ALA A 441 8.55 5.65 7.81
N GLY A 442 9.54 5.08 8.51
CA GLY A 442 10.71 5.85 8.98
C GLY A 442 10.59 6.59 10.31
N THR A 443 9.47 6.45 11.02
CA THR A 443 9.22 7.24 12.24
C THR A 443 9.88 6.66 13.50
N LEU A 444 10.20 5.36 13.51
CA LEU A 444 10.83 4.59 14.60
C LEU A 444 11.95 3.68 14.04
N PRO A 445 12.97 4.22 13.35
CA PRO A 445 13.83 3.46 12.44
C PRO A 445 14.75 2.45 13.16
N MET A 446 15.03 1.30 12.52
CA MET A 446 16.13 0.43 12.92
C MET A 446 17.48 1.12 12.70
N GLY A 447 18.40 0.98 13.65
CA GLY A 447 19.78 1.45 13.49
C GLY A 447 19.98 2.96 13.67
N GLY A 448 18.93 3.71 14.01
CA GLY A 448 19.05 5.12 14.38
C GLY A 448 19.53 5.35 15.82
N ASP A 449 19.57 6.62 16.20
CA ASP A 449 19.94 7.09 17.54
C ASP A 449 18.74 7.69 18.29
N GLY A 450 18.88 7.78 19.63
CA GLY A 450 17.87 8.37 20.49
C GLY A 450 16.75 7.42 20.91
N PRO A 451 15.73 7.96 21.62
CA PRO A 451 14.73 7.14 22.31
C PRO A 451 13.74 6.44 21.38
N THR A 452 13.59 6.90 20.14
CA THR A 452 12.70 6.33 19.12
C THR A 452 13.36 5.25 18.26
N ALA A 453 14.67 5.01 18.45
CA ALA A 453 15.41 4.07 17.65
C ALA A 453 15.12 2.61 18.03
N CYS A 454 15.05 1.76 17.01
CA CYS A 454 14.92 0.33 17.18
C CYS A 454 16.25 -0.39 16.93
N ALA A 455 16.45 -1.53 17.59
CA ALA A 455 17.48 -2.49 17.25
C ALA A 455 17.18 -3.14 15.88
N PRO A 456 18.17 -3.77 15.22
CA PRO A 456 17.93 -4.53 13.99
C PRO A 456 16.93 -5.69 14.14
N THR A 457 16.66 -6.12 15.39
CA THR A 457 15.62 -7.11 15.73
C THR A 457 14.22 -6.50 15.81
N GLY A 458 14.06 -5.20 15.60
CA GLY A 458 12.79 -4.48 15.73
C GLY A 458 12.42 -4.08 17.17
N GLU A 459 13.25 -4.42 18.17
CA GLU A 459 13.03 -4.04 19.57
C GLU A 459 13.31 -2.54 19.78
N LEU A 460 12.40 -1.81 20.41
CA LEU A 460 12.59 -0.40 20.74
C LEU A 460 13.66 -0.29 21.85
N LYS A 461 14.77 0.40 21.56
CA LYS A 461 15.93 0.46 22.48
C LYS A 461 15.55 1.01 23.87
N ALA A 462 14.68 2.02 23.91
CA ALA A 462 14.24 2.67 25.14
C ALA A 462 13.19 1.87 25.96
N CYS A 463 12.59 0.83 25.38
CA CYS A 463 11.56 0.01 26.05
C CYS A 463 11.77 -1.47 25.74
N PRO A 464 12.69 -2.16 26.44
CA PRO A 464 12.89 -3.60 26.27
C PRO A 464 11.59 -4.40 26.34
N GLY A 465 11.43 -5.37 25.45
CA GLY A 465 10.19 -6.14 25.29
C GLY A 465 9.14 -5.52 24.37
N LEU A 466 9.31 -4.27 23.91
CA LEU A 466 8.45 -3.65 22.92
C LEU A 466 9.09 -3.74 21.52
N TYR A 467 8.38 -4.32 20.56
CA TYR A 467 8.84 -4.52 19.18
C TYR A 467 7.96 -3.76 18.19
N ILE A 468 8.54 -3.25 17.12
CA ILE A 468 7.84 -2.54 16.04
C ILE A 468 7.92 -3.39 14.76
N ALA A 469 6.77 -3.70 14.16
CA ALA A 469 6.67 -4.63 13.03
C ALA A 469 5.79 -4.10 11.88
N ASP A 470 5.70 -2.78 11.75
CA ASP A 470 5.08 -2.11 10.59
C ASP A 470 6.05 -1.12 9.92
N GLY A 471 5.54 -0.27 9.03
CA GLY A 471 6.36 0.68 8.28
C GLY A 471 7.16 1.65 9.15
N ALA A 472 6.74 1.92 10.39
CA ALA A 472 7.46 2.81 11.29
C ALA A 472 8.92 2.38 11.52
N VAL A 473 9.19 1.07 11.48
CA VAL A 473 10.51 0.50 11.80
C VAL A 473 11.52 0.59 10.66
N LEU A 474 11.08 0.84 9.43
CA LEU A 474 11.98 0.88 8.28
C LEU A 474 12.92 2.08 8.35
N SER A 475 14.23 1.88 8.13
CA SER A 475 15.25 2.96 8.21
C SER A 475 15.21 3.92 7.03
N SER A 476 14.80 3.42 5.86
CA SER A 476 14.70 4.17 4.62
C SER A 476 13.47 3.72 3.83
N LEU A 477 13.11 4.54 2.84
CA LEU A 477 12.02 4.24 1.92
C LEU A 477 12.53 4.46 0.48
N PRO A 478 12.90 3.41 -0.27
CA PRO A 478 13.32 3.54 -1.66
C PRO A 478 12.12 3.94 -2.53
N ALA A 479 12.35 4.21 -3.81
CA ALA A 479 11.27 4.46 -4.77
C ALA A 479 10.47 3.20 -5.14
N LYS A 480 10.26 2.25 -4.21
CA LYS A 480 9.55 0.98 -4.43
C LYS A 480 8.46 0.83 -3.36
N HIS A 481 7.36 0.16 -3.72
CA HIS A 481 6.24 -0.11 -2.81
C HIS A 481 6.73 -0.91 -1.59
N CYS A 482 6.44 -0.42 -0.37
CA CYS A 482 7.05 -0.96 0.85
C CYS A 482 6.28 -2.11 1.49
N THR A 483 5.04 -2.39 1.10
CA THR A 483 4.15 -3.28 1.85
C THR A 483 4.66 -4.73 1.91
N LEU A 484 5.25 -5.26 0.84
CA LEU A 484 5.87 -6.59 0.87
C LEU A 484 7.05 -6.64 1.83
N THR A 485 7.94 -5.64 1.77
CA THR A 485 9.08 -5.50 2.69
C THR A 485 8.63 -5.37 4.14
N ILE A 486 7.56 -4.62 4.42
CA ILE A 486 6.96 -4.51 5.76
C ILE A 486 6.50 -5.90 6.23
N MET A 487 5.80 -6.65 5.38
CA MET A 487 5.35 -8.00 5.72
C MET A 487 6.52 -8.97 5.96
N ALA A 488 7.56 -8.93 5.14
CA ALA A 488 8.75 -9.76 5.27
C ALA A 488 9.55 -9.39 6.54
N ASN A 489 9.74 -8.10 6.82
CA ASN A 489 10.44 -7.67 8.03
C ASN A 489 9.65 -8.01 9.30
N ALA A 490 8.32 -7.92 9.28
CA ALA A 490 7.46 -8.36 10.38
C ALA A 490 7.60 -9.86 10.67
N ASP A 491 7.64 -10.69 9.62
CA ASP A 491 7.91 -12.13 9.74
C ASP A 491 9.33 -12.39 10.30
N ARG A 492 10.36 -11.71 9.79
CA ARG A 492 11.75 -11.82 10.29
C ARG A 492 11.88 -11.46 11.76
N ILE A 493 11.34 -10.31 12.17
CA ILE A 493 11.34 -9.84 13.57
C ILE A 493 10.68 -10.88 14.47
N ALA A 494 9.55 -11.42 14.04
CA ALA A 494 8.82 -12.41 14.80
C ALA A 494 9.55 -13.77 14.90
N ARG A 495 10.32 -14.20 13.87
CA ARG A 495 11.22 -15.35 13.97
C ARG A 495 12.31 -15.16 15.02
N HIS A 496 12.95 -13.98 15.04
CA HIS A 496 13.93 -13.66 16.08
C HIS A 496 13.31 -13.65 17.48
N LEU A 497 12.11 -13.07 17.63
CA LEU A 497 11.39 -13.05 18.89
C LEU A 497 10.99 -14.46 19.35
N ALA A 498 10.53 -15.32 18.44
CA ALA A 498 10.20 -16.71 18.75
C ALA A 498 11.43 -17.46 19.29
N ALA A 499 12.56 -17.37 18.60
CA ALA A 499 13.80 -18.01 19.03
C ALA A 499 14.24 -17.54 20.43
N ARG A 500 14.15 -16.23 20.69
CA ARG A 500 14.45 -15.66 22.01
C ARG A 500 13.53 -16.18 23.11
N ILE A 501 12.22 -16.19 22.87
CA ILE A 501 11.24 -16.70 23.84
C ILE A 501 11.50 -18.17 24.15
N LEU A 502 11.83 -18.98 23.14
CA LEU A 502 12.13 -20.39 23.32
C LEU A 502 13.45 -20.64 24.07
N SER A 503 14.46 -19.77 23.92
CA SER A 503 15.70 -19.86 24.70
C SER A 503 15.57 -19.39 26.16
N GLU A 504 14.54 -18.58 26.46
CA GLU A 504 14.24 -18.08 27.80
C GLU A 504 13.36 -19.07 28.61
N ARG A 505 12.85 -20.13 27.97
CA ARG A 505 12.10 -21.24 28.59
C ARG A 505 13.03 -22.38 28.94
#